data_AF-I3CZY5-F1
#
_entry.id   AF-I3CZY5-F1
#
_cell.length_a   1.000
_cell.length_b   1.000
_cell.length_c   1.000
_cell.angle_alpha   90.00
_cell.angle_beta   90.00
_cell.angle_gamma   90.00
#
_symmetry.space_group_name_H-M   'P 1'
#
loop_
_entity.id
_entity.type
_entity.pdbx_description
1 polymer ?
#
loop_
_entity_poly.entity_id
_entity_poly.type
_entity_poly.pdbx_seq_one_letter_code
_entity_poly.pdbx_strand_id
1 'polypeptide(L)'
;MARFAICLSIKEKSIPHSEEYDKDGSVLEPAILFGEYEQLYLGLMRNRLKHDGLAETELNEMTRCHLNRGVIALSARIDDLGDFYDLVVEERNV
;
A
#
# COMPACT_ATOMS: atom_id res chain seq x y z
N MET A 1 -2.86 8.70 -4.02
CA MET A 1 -3.10 7.92 -2.78
C MET A 1 -2.58 6.50 -2.86
N ALA A 2 -3.04 5.62 -3.77
CA ALA A 2 -2.65 4.20 -3.80
C ALA A 2 -1.12 3.92 -3.75
N ARG A 3 -0.34 4.62 -4.58
CA ARG A 3 1.13 4.52 -4.61
C ARG A 3 1.76 4.82 -3.24
N PHE A 4 1.33 5.91 -2.61
CA PHE A 4 1.86 6.32 -1.30
C PHE A 4 1.37 5.40 -0.17
N ALA A 5 0.12 4.94 -0.25
CA ALA A 5 -0.45 3.96 0.68
C ALA A 5 0.38 2.67 0.73
N ILE A 6 0.72 2.11 -0.43
CA ILE A 6 1.58 0.92 -0.49
C ILE A 6 2.95 1.20 0.12
N CYS A 7 3.59 2.31 -0.21
CA CYS A 7 4.91 2.65 0.36
C CYS A 7 4.85 2.78 1.89
N LEU A 8 3.84 3.47 2.41
CA LEU A 8 3.64 3.64 3.86
C LEU A 8 3.42 2.28 4.53
N SER A 9 2.59 1.43 3.91
CA SER A 9 2.32 0.10 4.43
C SER A 9 3.53 -0.81 4.39
N ILE A 10 4.34 -0.80 3.32
CA ILE A 10 5.54 -1.65 3.22
C ILE A 10 6.62 -1.23 4.24
N LYS A 11 6.68 0.05 4.62
CA LYS A 11 7.60 0.57 5.65
C LYS A 11 7.33 -0.05 7.04
N GLU A 12 6.08 -0.42 7.33
CA GLU A 12 5.70 -1.06 8.59
C GLU A 12 6.23 -2.50 8.68
N LYS A 13 6.88 -2.85 9.80
CA LYS A 13 7.48 -4.18 9.99
C LYS A 13 6.45 -5.31 10.07
N SER A 14 5.24 -5.02 10.54
CA SER A 14 4.19 -6.02 10.69
C SER A 14 3.60 -6.43 9.34
N ILE A 15 3.15 -7.68 9.27
CA ILE A 15 2.41 -8.23 8.13
C ILE A 15 0.93 -7.85 8.33
N PRO A 16 0.23 -7.24 7.34
CA PRO A 16 -1.20 -6.96 7.47
C PRO A 16 -2.00 -8.27 7.42
N HIS A 17 -3.06 -8.38 8.22
CA HIS A 17 -3.92 -9.56 8.24
C HIS A 17 -5.11 -9.38 7.31
N SER A 18 -5.34 -10.32 6.39
CA SER A 18 -6.35 -10.13 5.34
C SER A 18 -7.79 -10.09 5.84
N GLU A 19 -8.04 -10.57 7.05
CA GLU A 19 -9.33 -10.56 7.74
C GLU A 19 -9.72 -9.17 8.27
N GLU A 20 -8.76 -8.24 8.38
CA GLU A 20 -8.99 -6.87 8.88
C GLU A 20 -9.58 -5.93 7.82
N TYR A 21 -9.60 -6.33 6.55
CA TYR A 21 -9.90 -5.43 5.43
C TYR A 21 -11.08 -5.91 4.60
N ASP A 22 -11.91 -4.95 4.17
CA ASP A 22 -12.99 -5.18 3.22
C ASP A 22 -12.45 -5.65 1.86
N LYS A 23 -13.04 -6.72 1.34
CA LYS A 23 -12.69 -7.36 0.07
C LYS A 23 -13.71 -7.10 -1.04
N ASP A 24 -14.85 -6.47 -0.72
CA ASP A 24 -15.98 -6.22 -1.63
C ASP A 24 -15.99 -4.80 -2.22
N GLY A 25 -14.84 -4.11 -2.15
CA GLY A 25 -14.64 -2.81 -2.77
C GLY A 25 -14.60 -2.84 -4.31
N SER A 26 -14.19 -1.71 -4.90
CA SER A 26 -14.06 -1.63 -6.36
C SER A 26 -12.87 -2.42 -6.88
N VAL A 27 -13.05 -3.10 -8.02
CA VAL A 27 -11.97 -3.75 -8.76
C VAL A 27 -11.26 -2.72 -9.63
N LEU A 28 -9.95 -2.57 -9.45
CA LEU A 28 -9.11 -1.67 -10.24
C LEU A 28 -7.90 -2.44 -10.78
N GLU A 29 -7.60 -2.23 -12.06
CA GLU A 29 -6.43 -2.82 -12.71
C GLU A 29 -5.12 -2.21 -12.17
N PRO A 30 -4.02 -2.99 -12.06
CA PRO A 30 -2.71 -2.48 -11.64
C PRO A 30 -2.22 -1.28 -12.45
N ALA A 31 -2.46 -1.27 -13.77
CA ALA A 31 -2.11 -0.17 -14.65
C ALA A 31 -2.82 1.15 -14.27
N ILE A 32 -4.03 1.08 -13.72
CA ILE A 32 -4.79 2.25 -13.24
C ILE A 32 -4.20 2.75 -11.91
N LEU A 33 -3.86 1.84 -11.00
CA LEU A 33 -3.32 2.18 -9.68
C LEU A 33 -1.87 2.72 -9.74
N PHE A 34 -1.04 2.10 -10.58
CA PHE A 34 0.40 2.30 -10.58
C PHE A 34 0.92 2.99 -11.84
N GLY A 35 0.13 3.06 -12.92
CA GLY A 35 0.53 3.68 -14.18
C GLY A 35 1.83 3.10 -14.73
N GLU A 36 2.69 3.97 -15.26
CA GLU A 36 4.02 3.58 -15.79
C GLU A 36 4.94 2.87 -14.77
N TYR A 37 4.66 3.01 -13.46
CA TYR A 37 5.47 2.42 -12.39
C TYR A 37 4.98 1.04 -11.95
N GLU A 38 4.02 0.43 -12.64
CA GLU A 38 3.44 -0.87 -12.26
C GLU A 38 4.50 -1.94 -11.92
N GLN A 39 5.52 -2.09 -12.77
CA GLN A 39 6.57 -3.08 -12.56
C GLN A 39 7.42 -2.81 -11.32
N LEU A 40 7.59 -1.54 -10.93
CA LEU A 40 8.28 -1.17 -9.70
C LEU A 40 7.48 -1.64 -8.48
N TYR A 41 6.18 -1.35 -8.43
CA TYR A 41 5.32 -1.76 -7.31
C TYR A 41 5.13 -3.27 -7.25
N LEU A 42 5.05 -3.95 -8.40
CA LEU A 42 5.06 -5.41 -8.46
C LEU A 42 6.35 -5.99 -7.86
N GLY A 43 7.51 -5.44 -8.21
CA GLY A 43 8.80 -5.84 -7.65
C GLY A 43 8.89 -5.62 -6.14
N LEU A 44 8.42 -4.47 -5.66
CA LEU A 44 8.36 -4.15 -4.23
C LEU A 44 7.47 -5.15 -3.47
N MET A 45 6.28 -5.46 -3.99
CA MET A 45 5.38 -6.41 -3.37
C MET A 45 5.95 -7.83 -3.35
N ARG A 46 6.57 -8.30 -4.44
CA ARG A 46 7.27 -9.60 -4.47
C ARG A 46 8.40 -9.67 -3.45
N ASN A 47 9.19 -8.59 -3.33
CA ASN A 47 10.25 -8.51 -2.34
C ASN A 47 9.67 -8.57 -0.92
N ARG A 48 8.55 -7.87 -0.68
CA ARG A 48 7.85 -7.88 0.60
C ARG A 48 7.32 -9.27 0.96
N LEU A 49 6.66 -9.97 0.04
CA LEU A 49 6.20 -11.35 0.24
C LEU A 49 7.34 -12.28 0.65
N LYS A 50 8.47 -12.19 -0.06
CA LYS A 50 9.66 -12.99 0.25
C LYS A 50 10.21 -12.67 1.65
N HIS A 51 10.24 -11.40 2.02
CA HIS A 51 10.66 -10.97 3.35
C HIS A 51 9.73 -11.54 4.44
N ASP A 52 8.43 -11.59 4.17
CA ASP A 52 7.39 -12.06 5.10
C ASP A 52 7.24 -13.60 5.10
N GLY A 53 7.98 -14.32 4.25
CA GLY A 53 7.91 -15.78 4.15
C GLY A 53 6.66 -16.32 3.46
N LEU A 54 5.99 -15.49 2.65
CA LEU A 54 4.73 -15.80 1.97
C LEU A 54 4.96 -16.29 0.54
N ALA A 55 4.01 -17.06 0.02
CA ALA A 55 4.06 -17.62 -1.32
C ALA A 55 3.66 -16.58 -2.39
N GLU A 56 4.23 -16.68 -3.60
CA GLU A 56 3.89 -15.80 -4.74
C GLU A 56 2.38 -15.84 -5.08
N THR A 57 1.70 -16.95 -4.79
CA THR A 57 0.25 -17.09 -4.98
C THR A 57 -0.57 -16.11 -4.12
N GLU A 58 0.01 -15.57 -3.05
CA GLU A 58 -0.62 -14.61 -2.14
C GLU A 58 -0.45 -13.16 -2.60
N LEU A 59 0.28 -12.91 -3.70
CA LEU A 59 0.64 -11.56 -4.16
C LEU A 59 -0.55 -10.61 -4.28
N ASN A 60 -1.64 -11.08 -4.90
CA ASN A 60 -2.83 -10.26 -5.12
C ASN A 60 -3.60 -9.99 -3.82
N GLU A 61 -3.66 -10.95 -2.91
CA GLU A 61 -4.30 -10.75 -1.60
C GLU A 61 -3.48 -9.78 -0.75
N MET A 62 -2.17 -10.00 -0.65
CA MET A 62 -1.30 -9.15 0.15
C MET A 62 -1.14 -7.75 -0.42
N THR A 63 -1.16 -7.57 -1.75
CA THR A 63 -1.18 -6.24 -2.37
C THR A 63 -2.43 -5.46 -1.95
N ARG A 64 -3.60 -6.12 -1.91
CA ARG A 64 -4.84 -5.51 -1.43
C ARG A 64 -4.77 -5.17 0.06
N CYS A 65 -4.24 -6.08 0.90
CA CYS A 65 -4.07 -5.83 2.33
C CYS A 65 -3.15 -4.64 2.60
N HIS A 66 -2.00 -4.58 1.92
CA HIS A 66 -1.08 -3.47 2.06
C HIS A 66 -1.68 -2.15 1.58
N LEU A 67 -2.42 -2.16 0.47
CA LEU A 67 -3.11 -0.99 -0.04
C LEU A 67 -4.15 -0.48 0.97
N ASN A 68 -5.02 -1.36 1.48
CA ASN A 68 -6.04 -0.99 2.47
C ASN A 68 -5.43 -0.46 3.76
N ARG A 69 -4.43 -1.15 4.33
CA ARG A 69 -3.71 -0.66 5.52
C ARG A 69 -3.13 0.73 5.29
N GLY A 70 -2.48 0.93 4.14
CA GLY A 70 -1.89 2.22 3.78
C GLY A 70 -2.93 3.32 3.62
N VAL A 71 -4.08 3.03 2.99
CA VAL A 71 -5.17 3.99 2.83
C VAL A 71 -5.78 4.36 4.18
N ILE A 72 -6.00 3.39 5.08
CA ILE A 72 -6.51 3.65 6.43
C ILE A 72 -5.55 4.55 7.22
N ALA A 73 -4.24 4.26 7.14
CA ALA A 73 -3.22 5.08 7.79
C ALA A 73 -3.17 6.50 7.22
N LEU A 74 -3.42 6.67 5.91
CA LEU A 74 -3.50 7.97 5.25
C LEU A 74 -4.76 8.73 5.62
N SER A 75 -5.93 8.09 5.55
CA SER A 75 -7.21 8.76 5.81
C SER A 75 -7.33 9.27 7.24
N ALA A 76 -6.62 8.67 8.19
CA ALA A 76 -6.56 9.16 9.57
C ALA A 76 -5.76 10.47 9.73
N ARG A 77 -4.98 10.86 8.71
CA ARG A 77 -4.05 12.00 8.75
C ARG A 77 -4.32 13.05 7.66
N ILE A 78 -5.34 12.84 6.81
CA ILE A 78 -5.62 13.70 5.66
C ILE A 78 -7.12 14.03 5.69
N ASP A 79 -7.45 15.26 6.08
CA ASP A 79 -8.79 15.84 5.96
C ASP A 79 -8.86 16.72 4.69
N ASP A 80 -7.77 17.43 4.37
CA ASP A 80 -7.65 18.22 3.15
C ASP A 80 -6.31 18.03 2.40
N LEU A 81 -6.13 18.77 1.30
CA LEU A 81 -4.94 18.65 0.46
C LEU A 81 -3.67 19.19 1.13
N GLY A 82 -3.80 20.16 2.04
CA GLY A 82 -2.70 20.70 2.84
C GLY A 82 -2.11 19.64 3.77
N ASP A 83 -2.96 18.86 4.42
CA ASP A 83 -2.53 17.74 5.29
C ASP A 83 -1.67 16.72 4.52
N PHE A 84 -2.02 16.45 3.27
CA PHE A 84 -1.23 15.55 2.43
C PHE A 84 0.16 16.12 2.11
N TYR A 85 0.26 17.43 1.90
CA TYR A 85 1.56 18.07 1.69
C TYR A 85 2.44 17.97 2.94
N ASP A 86 1.88 18.27 4.11
CA ASP A 86 2.60 18.20 5.38
C ASP A 86 3.08 16.77 5.66
N LEU A 87 2.23 15.77 5.42
CA LEU A 87 2.58 14.36 5.52
C LEU A 87 3.78 13.98 4.64
N VAL A 88 3.81 14.44 3.39
CA VAL A 88 4.91 14.16 2.45
C VAL A 88 6.21 14.81 2.94
N VAL A 89 6.14 16.00 3.52
CA VAL A 89 7.29 16.69 4.11
C VAL A 89 7.81 15.91 5.32
N GLU A 90 6.93 15.45 6.21
CA GLU A 90 7.29 14.64 7.37
C GLU A 90 8.02 13.36 6.96
N GLU A 91 7.45 12.56 6.05
CA GLU A 91 8.03 11.28 5.62
C GLU A 91 9.38 11.43 4.89
N ARG A 92 9.71 12.62 4.38
CA ARG A 92 11.01 12.91 3.75
C ARG A 92 12.12 13.13 4.77
N ASN A 93 11.78 13.49 6.01
CA ASN A 93 12.74 13.85 7.06
C ASN A 93 13.00 12.71 8.07
N VAL A 94 12.41 11.53 7.85
CA VAL A 94 12.56 10.31 8.67
C VAL A 94 13.55 9.35 8.02
#